data_AF-A0A956A232-F1
#
_entry.id   AF-A0A956A232-F1
#
_cell.length_a   1.000
_cell.length_b   1.000
_cell.length_c   1.000
_cell.angle_alpha   90.00
_cell.angle_beta   90.00
_cell.angle_gamma   90.00
#
_symmetry.space_group_name_H-M   'P 1'
#
loop_
_entity.id
_entity.type
_entity.pdbx_description
1 polymer ?
#
loop_
_entity_poly.entity_id
_entity_poly.type
_entity_poly.pdbx_seq_one_letter_code
_entity_poly.pdbx_strand_id
1 'polypeptide(L)'
;MLLLVAAIGALALATYSPADPVLELVRVANRAGAVGATLAGVLIRGIGLGSVAAVGAIAVLGARLILGMGVPGVASRFWLGAGALAVGMACAGPTLTALFPTWEAPAAVVGGLLGDRLFRLQSLLLSIWGAALVNVALLSVGLLCATGVSSAAALRAIGVAVAAVAGVASALVERLADGVRALATAAVDLVARARAGLREGVAAFQVWREQRARQRRAAAARRRAEAEDVAR
;
A
#
# COMPACT_ATOMS: atom_id res chain seq x y z
N MET A 1 41.44 -6.16 7.22
CA MET A 1 40.83 -7.37 6.62
C MET A 1 39.32 -7.31 6.55
N LEU A 2 38.58 -7.05 7.64
CA LEU A 2 37.11 -7.00 7.59
C LEU A 2 36.53 -5.98 6.60
N LEU A 3 37.14 -4.81 6.47
CA LEU A 3 36.71 -3.78 5.51
C LEU A 3 36.90 -4.22 4.05
N LEU A 4 37.96 -4.98 3.76
CA LEU A 4 38.18 -5.57 2.43
C LEU A 4 37.12 -6.64 2.13
N VAL A 5 36.84 -7.52 3.10
CA VAL A 5 35.78 -8.53 2.97
C VAL A 5 34.41 -7.86 2.77
N ALA A 6 34.11 -6.80 3.52
CA ALA A 6 32.88 -6.03 3.36
C ALA A 6 32.81 -5.33 2.00
N ALA A 7 33.91 -4.74 1.52
CA ALA A 7 33.97 -4.10 0.21
C ALA A 7 33.76 -5.10 -0.93
N ILE A 8 34.40 -6.28 -0.86
CA ILE A 8 34.21 -7.37 -1.82
C ILE A 8 32.77 -7.89 -1.75
N GLY A 9 32.24 -8.11 -0.55
CA GLY A 9 30.85 -8.53 -0.35
C GLY A 9 29.84 -7.51 -0.89
N ALA A 10 30.08 -6.22 -0.66
CA ALA A 10 29.24 -5.14 -1.16
C ALA A 10 29.30 -5.07 -2.69
N LEU A 11 30.49 -5.16 -3.29
CA LEU A 11 30.66 -5.20 -4.73
C LEU A 11 29.98 -6.44 -5.33
N ALA A 12 30.12 -7.60 -4.69
CA ALA A 12 29.51 -8.86 -5.11
C ALA A 12 27.98 -8.77 -5.10
N LEU A 13 27.39 -8.21 -4.04
CA LEU A 13 25.94 -7.99 -3.95
C LEU A 13 25.46 -6.92 -4.93
N ALA A 14 26.17 -5.81 -5.06
CA ALA A 14 25.81 -4.70 -5.94
C ALA A 14 25.86 -5.07 -7.43
N THR A 15 26.70 -6.05 -7.79
CA THR A 15 26.86 -6.55 -9.16
C THR A 15 26.30 -7.95 -9.34
N TYR A 16 25.39 -8.35 -8.45
CA TYR A 16 24.72 -9.65 -8.52
C TYR A 16 23.90 -9.78 -9.81
N SER A 17 24.06 -10.92 -10.48
CA SER A 17 23.23 -11.35 -11.59
C SER A 17 22.62 -12.71 -11.27
N PRO A 18 21.30 -12.90 -11.41
CA PRO A 18 20.66 -14.20 -11.20
C PRO A 18 21.06 -15.25 -12.23
N ALA A 19 21.63 -14.83 -13.37
CA ALA A 19 22.13 -15.71 -14.43
C ALA A 19 23.53 -16.29 -14.14
N ASP A 20 24.25 -15.76 -13.14
CA ASP A 20 25.58 -16.28 -12.80
C ASP A 20 25.47 -17.65 -12.11
N PRO A 21 26.24 -18.67 -12.53
CA PRO A 21 26.25 -19.97 -11.88
C PRO A 21 26.87 -19.87 -10.47
N VAL A 22 26.34 -20.68 -9.55
CA VAL A 22 26.78 -20.72 -8.15
C VAL A 22 27.61 -21.99 -7.97
N LEU A 23 28.81 -21.87 -7.38
CA LEU A 23 29.79 -22.97 -7.20
C LEU A 23 30.51 -23.45 -8.48
N GLU A 24 30.51 -22.64 -9.54
CA GLU A 24 31.29 -22.92 -10.76
C GLU A 24 32.34 -21.84 -11.01
N LEU A 25 33.58 -22.24 -11.33
CA LEU A 25 34.65 -21.32 -11.73
C LEU A 25 34.60 -21.03 -13.23
N VAL A 26 33.57 -20.32 -13.66
CA VAL A 26 33.42 -19.85 -15.04
C VAL A 26 33.43 -18.32 -15.10
N ARG A 27 33.44 -17.77 -16.32
CA ARG A 27 33.33 -16.32 -16.52
C ARG A 27 31.91 -15.88 -16.13
N VAL A 28 31.82 -14.99 -15.14
CA VAL A 28 30.55 -14.47 -14.58
C VAL A 28 30.39 -12.98 -14.89
N ALA A 29 29.15 -12.49 -14.86
CA ALA A 29 28.84 -11.06 -14.99
C ALA A 29 29.21 -10.28 -13.72
N ASN A 30 29.19 -10.92 -12.55
CA ASN A 30 29.57 -10.32 -11.27
C ASN A 30 30.99 -9.73 -11.30
N ARG A 31 31.12 -8.45 -10.93
CA ARG A 31 32.41 -7.75 -10.98
C ARG A 31 33.38 -8.16 -9.87
N ALA A 32 32.90 -8.85 -8.84
CA ALA A 32 33.76 -9.46 -7.82
C ALA A 32 34.30 -10.85 -8.23
N GLY A 33 34.06 -11.28 -9.48
CA GLY A 33 34.53 -12.55 -10.03
C GLY A 33 33.69 -13.75 -9.58
N ALA A 34 34.12 -14.97 -9.95
CA ALA A 34 33.36 -16.20 -9.71
C ALA A 34 33.09 -16.48 -8.22
N VAL A 35 34.06 -16.16 -7.35
CA VAL A 35 33.91 -16.28 -5.90
C VAL A 35 32.88 -15.29 -5.37
N GLY A 36 32.91 -14.04 -5.86
CA GLY A 36 31.91 -13.02 -5.52
C GLY A 36 30.51 -13.40 -5.99
N ALA A 37 30.37 -13.91 -7.21
CA ALA A 37 29.10 -14.42 -7.74
C ALA A 37 28.53 -15.54 -6.86
N THR A 38 29.37 -16.51 -6.48
CA THR A 38 28.96 -17.61 -5.60
C THR A 38 28.53 -17.10 -4.23
N LEU A 39 29.33 -16.21 -3.62
CA LEU A 39 29.02 -15.62 -2.32
C LEU A 39 27.70 -14.85 -2.35
N ALA A 40 27.53 -13.96 -3.33
CA ALA A 40 26.29 -13.20 -3.51
C ALA A 40 25.09 -14.11 -3.77
N GLY A 41 25.26 -15.13 -4.61
CA GLY A 41 24.23 -16.12 -4.89
C GLY A 41 23.78 -16.88 -3.64
N VAL A 42 24.72 -17.36 -2.82
CA VAL A 42 24.41 -18.04 -1.56
C VAL A 42 23.74 -17.10 -0.57
N LEU A 43 24.24 -15.88 -0.41
CA LEU A 43 23.69 -14.89 0.51
C LEU A 43 22.27 -14.46 0.10
N ILE A 44 22.05 -14.13 -1.17
CA ILE A 44 20.74 -13.71 -1.67
C ILE A 44 19.76 -14.87 -1.63
N ARG A 45 20.13 -16.08 -2.09
CA ARG A 45 19.23 -17.24 -2.02
C ARG A 45 18.95 -17.68 -0.58
N GLY A 46 19.91 -17.51 0.33
CA GLY A 46 19.77 -17.88 1.73
C GLY A 46 18.93 -16.89 2.53
N ILE A 47 19.34 -15.62 2.55
CA ILE A 47 18.77 -14.58 3.42
C ILE A 47 18.19 -13.38 2.65
N GLY A 48 18.20 -13.39 1.33
CA GLY A 48 17.59 -12.35 0.49
C GLY A 48 18.23 -10.99 0.72
N LEU A 49 17.39 -9.96 0.79
CA LEU A 49 17.80 -8.59 1.12
C LEU A 49 18.45 -8.46 2.51
N GLY A 50 18.24 -9.42 3.42
CA GLY A 50 18.95 -9.47 4.70
C GLY A 50 20.48 -9.55 4.56
N SER A 51 20.97 -10.03 3.41
CA SER A 51 22.41 -10.04 3.10
C SER A 51 23.03 -8.65 3.02
N VAL A 52 22.27 -7.65 2.54
CA VAL A 52 22.72 -6.26 2.46
C VAL A 52 22.96 -5.70 3.86
N ALA A 53 22.04 -5.96 4.78
CA ALA A 53 22.19 -5.57 6.18
C ALA A 53 23.40 -6.26 6.84
N ALA A 54 23.61 -7.55 6.58
CA ALA A 54 24.77 -8.29 7.10
C ALA A 54 26.10 -7.73 6.59
N VAL A 55 26.22 -7.49 5.28
CA VAL A 55 27.41 -6.88 4.68
C VAL A 55 27.63 -5.46 5.19
N GLY A 56 26.57 -4.66 5.32
CA GLY A 56 26.62 -3.34 5.92
C GLY A 56 27.12 -3.36 7.36
N ALA A 57 26.65 -4.31 8.19
CA ALA A 57 27.13 -4.48 9.56
C ALA A 57 28.63 -4.82 9.61
N ILE A 58 29.12 -5.70 8.73
CA ILE A 58 30.55 -6.02 8.63
C ILE A 58 31.34 -4.78 8.18
N ALA A 59 30.82 -3.98 7.25
CA ALA A 59 31.45 -2.73 6.82
C ALA A 59 31.59 -1.74 7.98
N VAL A 60 30.52 -1.53 8.76
CA VAL A 60 30.54 -0.67 9.95
C VAL A 60 31.55 -1.20 10.97
N LEU A 61 31.58 -2.50 11.23
CA LEU A 61 32.55 -3.10 12.15
C LEU A 61 34.00 -2.89 11.67
N GLY A 62 34.24 -3.07 10.37
CA GLY A 62 35.54 -2.81 9.75
C GLY A 62 35.96 -1.35 9.92
N ALA A 63 35.05 -0.40 9.67
CA ALA A 63 35.32 1.02 9.86
C ALA A 63 35.62 1.36 11.32
N ARG A 64 34.87 0.82 12.28
CA ARG A 64 35.12 1.02 13.71
C ARG A 64 36.51 0.56 14.14
N LEU A 65 36.98 -0.57 13.60
CA LEU A 65 38.29 -1.11 13.91
C LEU A 65 39.42 -0.25 13.33
N ILE A 66 39.26 0.29 12.12
CA ILE A 66 40.23 1.25 11.55
C ILE A 66 40.30 2.53 12.39
N LEU A 67 39.16 2.99 12.90
CA LEU A 67 39.08 4.17 13.77
C LEU A 67 39.50 3.90 15.22
N GLY A 68 39.96 2.69 15.57
CA GLY A 68 40.40 2.34 16.93
C GLY A 68 39.28 2.27 17.98
N MET A 69 38.00 2.24 17.56
CA MET A 69 36.84 2.21 18.47
C MET A 69 36.50 0.81 19.02
N GLY A 70 37.29 -0.21 18.67
CA GLY A 70 37.10 -1.59 19.09
C GLY A 70 35.84 -2.28 18.54
N VAL A 71 35.67 -3.55 18.92
CA VAL A 71 34.49 -4.36 18.58
C VAL A 71 33.35 -4.07 19.58
N PRO A 72 32.13 -3.78 19.12
CA PRO A 72 30.97 -3.66 20.01
C PRO A 72 30.78 -4.96 20.80
N GLY A 73 30.60 -4.87 22.12
CA GLY A 73 30.32 -6.03 22.96
C GLY A 73 29.10 -6.82 22.46
N VAL A 74 29.04 -8.13 22.73
CA VAL A 74 28.01 -9.04 22.19
C VAL A 74 26.59 -8.60 22.55
N ALA A 75 26.40 -8.03 23.75
CA ALA A 75 25.12 -7.48 24.21
C ALA A 75 24.86 -6.02 23.77
N SER A 76 25.64 -5.48 22.84
CA SER A 76 25.47 -4.10 22.39
C SER A 76 24.25 -3.93 21.48
N ARG A 77 23.70 -2.71 21.50
CA ARG A 77 22.61 -2.28 20.60
C ARG A 77 22.95 -2.48 19.12
N PHE A 78 24.24 -2.49 18.78
CA PHE A 78 24.69 -2.73 17.41
C PHE A 78 24.26 -4.11 16.90
N TRP A 79 24.50 -5.18 17.67
CA TRP A 79 24.16 -6.54 17.24
C TRP A 79 22.65 -6.77 17.19
N LEU A 80 21.92 -6.22 18.17
CA LEU A 80 20.45 -6.22 18.15
C LEU A 80 19.92 -5.51 16.91
N GLY A 81 20.48 -4.33 16.59
CA GLY A 81 20.11 -3.56 15.41
C GLY A 81 20.40 -4.29 14.11
N ALA A 82 21.62 -4.79 13.95
CA ALA A 82 22.04 -5.54 12.77
C ALA A 82 21.17 -6.79 12.55
N GLY A 83 20.88 -7.54 13.62
CA GLY A 83 20.01 -8.71 13.57
C GLY A 83 18.58 -8.35 13.19
N ALA A 84 17.99 -7.35 13.85
CA ALA A 84 16.64 -6.87 13.55
C ALA A 84 16.53 -6.36 12.11
N LEU A 85 17.52 -5.60 11.62
CA LEU A 85 17.57 -5.10 10.26
C LEU A 85 17.71 -6.24 9.25
N ALA A 86 18.58 -7.22 9.51
CA ALA A 86 18.78 -8.37 8.63
C ALA A 86 17.52 -9.22 8.51
N VAL A 87 16.86 -9.53 9.63
CA VAL A 87 15.58 -10.27 9.64
C VAL A 87 14.49 -9.46 8.94
N GLY A 88 14.39 -8.16 9.27
CA GLY A 88 13.38 -7.28 8.67
C GLY A 88 13.53 -7.16 7.14
N MET A 89 14.76 -7.01 6.67
CA MET A 89 15.05 -6.97 5.24
C MET A 89 14.83 -8.33 4.57
N ALA A 90 15.19 -9.44 5.23
CA ALA A 90 14.94 -10.78 4.70
C ALA A 90 13.44 -11.04 4.47
N CYS A 91 12.58 -10.61 5.40
CA CYS A 91 11.13 -10.76 5.31
C CYS A 91 10.44 -9.69 4.43
N ALA A 92 11.11 -8.59 4.07
CA ALA A 92 10.51 -7.48 3.34
C ALA A 92 9.96 -7.88 1.97
N GLY A 93 10.73 -8.63 1.18
CA GLY A 93 10.31 -9.16 -0.11
C GLY A 93 8.98 -9.92 -0.03
N PRO A 94 8.92 -11.06 0.69
CA PRO A 94 7.71 -11.88 0.75
C PRO A 94 6.52 -11.14 1.39
N THR A 95 6.77 -10.24 2.35
CA THR A 95 5.72 -9.40 2.94
C THR A 95 5.09 -8.48 1.89
N LEU A 96 5.89 -7.80 1.09
CA LEU A 96 5.39 -6.88 0.07
C LEU A 96 4.66 -7.63 -1.06
N THR A 97 5.19 -8.77 -1.51
CA THR A 97 4.51 -9.61 -2.51
C THR A 97 3.16 -10.10 -2.01
N ALA A 98 3.03 -10.43 -0.71
CA ALA A 98 1.76 -10.85 -0.13
C ALA A 98 0.75 -9.70 0.03
N LEU A 99 1.23 -8.48 0.32
CA LEU A 99 0.37 -7.29 0.43
C LEU A 99 -0.07 -6.75 -0.94
N PHE A 100 0.79 -6.87 -1.95
CA PHE A 100 0.56 -6.35 -3.29
C PHE A 100 0.75 -7.45 -4.35
N PRO A 101 -0.23 -8.36 -4.53
CA PRO A 101 -0.09 -9.50 -5.44
C PRO A 101 0.11 -9.12 -6.90
N THR A 102 -0.31 -7.93 -7.31
CA THR A 102 -0.15 -7.39 -8.67
C THR A 102 1.20 -6.72 -8.89
N TRP A 103 2.02 -6.57 -7.85
CA TRP A 103 3.34 -5.99 -7.98
C TRP A 103 4.34 -7.03 -8.46
N GLU A 104 4.87 -6.84 -9.67
CA GLU A 104 6.01 -7.61 -10.16
C GLU A 104 7.27 -7.13 -9.44
N ALA A 105 7.62 -7.82 -8.36
CA ALA A 105 8.84 -7.55 -7.63
C ALA A 105 10.07 -7.81 -8.54
N PRO A 106 11.05 -6.90 -8.58
CA PRO A 106 12.32 -7.16 -9.27
C PRO A 106 12.95 -8.47 -8.76
N ALA A 107 13.66 -9.20 -9.62
CA ALA A 107 14.32 -10.47 -9.23
C ALA A 107 15.24 -10.32 -7.99
N ALA A 108 15.76 -9.11 -7.75
CA ALA A 108 16.58 -8.78 -6.58
C ALA A 108 15.79 -8.61 -5.26
N VAL A 109 14.46 -8.49 -5.32
CA VAL A 109 13.56 -8.28 -4.17
C VAL A 109 12.94 -9.61 -3.70
N VAL A 110 13.21 -10.71 -4.39
CA VAL A 110 12.71 -12.05 -4.01
C VAL A 110 13.27 -12.43 -2.64
N GLY A 111 12.39 -12.92 -1.76
CA GLY A 111 12.75 -13.43 -0.45
C GLY A 111 13.78 -14.55 -0.57
N GLY A 112 14.81 -14.51 0.27
CA GLY A 112 15.66 -15.68 0.45
C GLY A 112 14.91 -16.77 1.20
N LEU A 113 15.42 -18.00 1.20
CA LEU A 113 14.85 -19.16 1.90
C LEU A 113 14.48 -18.85 3.36
N LEU A 114 15.34 -18.11 4.06
CA LEU A 114 15.09 -17.70 5.45
C LEU A 114 13.92 -16.72 5.55
N GLY A 115 13.89 -15.70 4.68
CA GLY A 115 12.84 -14.70 4.64
C GLY A 115 11.47 -15.31 4.37
N ASP A 116 11.39 -16.22 3.41
CA ASP A 116 10.15 -16.92 3.06
C ASP A 116 9.62 -17.78 4.21
N ARG A 117 10.51 -18.51 4.89
CA ARG A 117 10.14 -19.35 6.05
C ARG A 117 9.67 -18.51 7.23
N LEU A 118 10.40 -17.44 7.55
CA LEU A 118 10.05 -16.53 8.64
C LEU A 118 8.73 -15.81 8.33
N PHE A 119 8.55 -15.30 7.12
CA PHE A 119 7.31 -14.66 6.71
C PHE A 119 6.12 -15.64 6.79
N ARG A 120 6.29 -16.90 6.35
CA ARG A 120 5.25 -17.92 6.48
C ARG A 120 4.87 -18.17 7.94
N LEU A 121 5.85 -18.27 8.84
CA LEU A 121 5.58 -18.45 10.26
C LEU A 121 4.86 -17.22 10.85
N GLN A 122 5.32 -16.02 10.51
CA GLN A 122 4.71 -14.76 10.96
C GLN A 122 3.27 -14.61 10.46
N SER A 123 3.01 -14.91 9.19
CA SER A 123 1.67 -14.78 8.60
C SER A 123 0.68 -15.82 9.14
N LEU A 124 1.16 -17.02 9.48
CA LEU A 124 0.37 -18.03 10.20
C LEU A 124 -0.02 -17.58 11.61
N LEU A 125 0.90 -16.92 12.33
CA LEU A 125 0.69 -16.51 13.72
C LEU A 125 -0.07 -15.19 13.86
N LEU A 126 0.17 -14.23 12.97
CA LEU A 126 -0.21 -12.82 13.14
C LEU A 126 -1.08 -12.28 12.00
N SER A 127 -1.46 -13.11 11.02
CA SER A 127 -1.98 -12.69 9.71
C SER A 127 -0.95 -11.92 8.86
N ILE A 128 -1.30 -11.64 7.60
CA ILE A 128 -0.44 -10.89 6.66
C ILE A 128 -0.16 -9.47 7.20
N TRP A 129 -1.17 -8.80 7.74
CA TRP A 129 -1.03 -7.44 8.27
C TRP A 129 -0.20 -7.40 9.55
N GLY A 130 -0.34 -8.38 10.44
CA GLY A 130 0.48 -8.47 11.65
C GLY A 130 1.93 -8.80 11.33
N ALA A 131 2.18 -9.68 10.35
CA ALA A 131 3.53 -9.93 9.83
C ALA A 131 4.16 -8.64 9.27
N ALA A 132 3.39 -7.86 8.49
CA ALA A 132 3.86 -6.57 7.98
C ALA A 132 4.20 -5.58 9.09
N LEU A 133 3.36 -5.49 10.14
CA LEU A 133 3.62 -4.62 11.28
C LEU A 133 4.91 -5.01 12.03
N VAL A 134 5.10 -6.31 12.28
CA VAL A 134 6.33 -6.82 12.90
C VAL A 134 7.54 -6.51 12.04
N ASN A 135 7.42 -6.65 10.72
CA ASN A 135 8.50 -6.36 9.80
C ASN A 135 8.90 -4.87 9.82
N VAL A 136 7.91 -3.98 9.80
CA VAL A 136 8.12 -2.52 9.94
C VAL A 136 8.77 -2.20 11.30
N ALA A 137 8.34 -2.85 12.38
CA ALA A 137 8.94 -2.66 13.70
C ALA A 137 10.40 -3.13 13.73
N LEU A 138 10.72 -4.29 13.16
CA LEU A 138 12.09 -4.82 13.07
C LEU A 138 13.00 -3.92 12.25
N LEU A 139 12.55 -3.45 11.08
CA LEU A 139 13.28 -2.51 10.25
C LEU A 139 13.53 -1.19 10.98
N SER A 140 12.51 -0.68 11.68
CA SER A 140 12.61 0.55 12.46
C SER A 140 13.64 0.39 13.59
N VAL A 141 13.50 -0.63 14.44
CA VAL A 141 14.46 -0.91 15.53
C VAL A 141 15.87 -1.09 14.97
N GLY A 142 16.02 -1.84 13.88
CA GLY A 142 17.29 -2.05 13.21
C GLY A 142 17.96 -0.75 12.76
N LEU A 143 17.21 0.11 12.08
CA LEU A 143 17.70 1.41 11.59
C LEU A 143 18.08 2.36 12.73
N LEU A 144 17.29 2.37 13.81
CA LEU A 144 17.55 3.22 14.98
C LEU A 144 18.79 2.78 15.74
N CYS A 145 18.95 1.48 15.92
CA CYS A 145 20.16 0.92 16.50
C CYS A 145 21.39 1.17 15.62
N ALA A 146 21.25 1.15 14.28
CA ALA A 146 22.33 1.41 13.35
C ALA A 146 22.76 2.89 13.32
N THR A 147 21.81 3.81 13.40
CA THR A 147 22.05 5.27 13.35
C THR A 147 22.49 5.86 14.69
N GLY A 148 22.34 5.11 15.80
CA GLY A 148 22.66 5.60 17.14
C GLY A 148 21.70 6.70 17.62
N VAL A 149 20.60 6.93 16.91
CA VAL A 149 19.58 7.91 17.28
C VAL A 149 18.91 7.47 18.58
N SER A 150 18.66 8.44 19.47
CA SER A 150 17.90 8.22 20.69
C SER A 150 16.60 7.48 20.40
N SER A 151 16.41 6.33 21.05
CA SER A 151 15.18 5.51 20.91
C SER A 151 13.91 6.31 21.21
N ALA A 152 14.01 7.35 22.05
CA ALA A 152 12.90 8.25 22.34
C ALA A 152 12.55 9.17 21.15
N ALA A 153 13.55 9.71 20.43
CA ALA A 153 13.32 10.53 19.24
C ALA A 153 12.67 9.70 18.13
N ALA A 154 13.10 8.45 18.03
CA ALA A 154 12.57 7.51 17.07
C ALA A 154 11.14 7.08 17.33
N LEU A 155 10.82 6.71 18.59
CA LEU A 155 9.45 6.37 18.99
C LEU A 155 8.52 7.57 18.80
N ARG A 156 9.00 8.80 19.04
CA ARG A 156 8.24 10.01 18.67
C ARG A 156 8.00 10.10 17.17
N ALA A 157 9.02 9.90 16.34
CA ALA A 157 8.86 9.97 14.89
C ALA A 157 7.87 8.92 14.36
N ILE A 158 7.94 7.68 14.88
CA ILE A 158 7.00 6.62 14.56
C ILE A 158 5.59 6.99 15.04
N GLY A 159 5.46 7.47 16.27
CA GLY A 159 4.17 7.91 16.82
C GLY A 159 3.54 9.04 15.99
N VAL A 160 4.34 10.02 15.56
CA VAL A 160 3.91 11.11 14.67
C VAL A 160 3.49 10.57 13.30
N ALA A 161 4.25 9.65 12.72
CA ALA A 161 3.91 9.04 11.44
C ALA A 161 2.61 8.23 11.53
N VAL A 162 2.44 7.42 12.58
CA VAL A 162 1.21 6.64 12.84
C VAL A 162 0.03 7.58 13.04
N ALA A 163 0.18 8.65 13.83
CA ALA A 163 -0.87 9.63 14.05
C ALA A 163 -1.24 10.37 12.75
N ALA A 164 -0.26 10.69 11.89
CA ALA A 164 -0.52 11.31 10.59
C ALA A 164 -1.30 10.37 9.66
N VAL A 165 -0.91 9.10 9.57
CA VAL A 165 -1.63 8.09 8.77
C VAL A 165 -3.05 7.87 9.30
N ALA A 166 -3.21 7.76 10.62
CA ALA A 166 -4.52 7.66 11.25
C ALA A 166 -5.38 8.89 10.94
N GLY A 167 -4.82 10.10 11.00
CA GLY A 167 -5.50 11.34 10.65
C GLY A 167 -5.96 11.39 9.18
N VAL A 168 -5.12 10.93 8.24
CA VAL A 168 -5.49 10.82 6.81
C VAL A 168 -6.64 9.84 6.62
N ALA A 169 -6.57 8.67 7.28
CA ALA A 169 -7.63 7.67 7.21
C ALA A 169 -8.96 8.19 7.77
N SER A 170 -8.92 8.85 8.94
CA SER A 170 -10.10 9.51 9.53
C SER A 170 -10.69 10.56 8.60
N ALA A 171 -9.86 11.43 8.01
CA ALA A 171 -10.33 12.44 7.06
C ALA A 171 -10.97 11.81 5.80
N LEU A 172 -10.47 10.65 5.35
CA LEU A 172 -11.06 9.93 4.22
C LEU A 172 -12.46 9.38 4.58
N VAL A 173 -12.60 8.83 5.79
CA VAL A 173 -13.88 8.32 6.31
C VAL A 173 -14.89 9.45 6.47
N GLU A 174 -14.47 10.60 6.99
CA GLU A 174 -15.33 11.79 7.10
C GLU A 174 -15.80 12.28 5.72
N ARG A 175 -14.90 12.36 4.74
CA ARG A 175 -15.26 12.73 3.36
C ARG A 175 -16.24 11.75 2.72
N LEU A 176 -16.07 10.45 2.96
CA LEU A 176 -17.02 9.43 2.50
C LEU A 176 -18.39 9.60 3.17
N ALA A 177 -18.41 9.83 4.48
CA ALA A 177 -19.64 10.05 5.23
C ALA A 177 -20.39 11.30 4.74
N ASP A 178 -19.68 12.40 4.48
CA ASP A 178 -20.27 13.63 3.95
C ASP A 178 -20.75 13.47 2.51
N GLY A 179 -20.02 12.71 1.68
CA GLY A 179 -20.46 12.33 0.34
C GLY A 179 -21.77 11.55 0.38
N VAL A 180 -21.90 10.56 1.27
CA VAL A 180 -23.14 9.79 1.46
C VAL A 180 -24.30 10.68 1.92
N ARG A 181 -24.07 11.59 2.86
CA ARG A 181 -25.08 12.55 3.33
C ARG A 181 -25.54 13.47 2.19
N ALA A 182 -24.62 14.01 1.41
CA ALA A 182 -24.94 14.88 0.27
C ALA A 182 -25.78 14.15 -0.79
N LEU A 183 -25.45 12.87 -1.04
CA LEU A 183 -26.21 12.02 -1.96
C LEU A 183 -27.62 11.75 -1.43
N ALA A 184 -27.76 11.49 -0.14
CA ALA A 184 -29.05 11.29 0.50
C ALA A 184 -29.93 12.56 0.43
N THR A 185 -29.38 13.74 0.71
CA THR A 185 -30.12 15.01 0.60
C THR A 185 -30.52 15.31 -0.85
N ALA A 186 -29.63 15.08 -1.82
CA ALA A 186 -29.94 15.26 -3.23
C ALA A 186 -31.07 14.32 -3.70
N ALA A 187 -31.09 13.07 -3.21
CA ALA A 187 -32.15 12.13 -3.51
C ALA A 187 -33.52 12.60 -2.96
N VAL A 188 -33.54 13.11 -1.72
CA VAL A 188 -34.77 13.66 -1.10
C VAL A 188 -35.31 14.86 -1.90
N ASP A 189 -34.42 15.78 -2.30
CA ASP A 189 -34.81 16.94 -3.10
C ASP A 189 -35.37 16.55 -4.47
N LEU A 190 -34.77 15.53 -5.10
CA LEU A 190 -35.21 15.03 -6.40
C LEU A 190 -36.62 14.39 -6.30
N VAL A 191 -36.88 13.65 -5.24
CA VAL A 191 -38.22 13.11 -4.93
C VAL A 191 -39.21 14.23 -4.66
N ALA A 192 -38.82 15.28 -3.91
CA ALA A 192 -39.69 16.42 -3.64
C ALA A 192 -40.06 17.17 -4.92
N ARG A 193 -39.09 17.42 -5.81
CA ARG A 193 -39.31 18.04 -7.13
C ARG A 193 -40.19 17.19 -8.03
N ALA A 194 -39.96 15.88 -8.08
CA ALA A 194 -40.80 14.96 -8.85
C ALA A 194 -42.25 14.97 -8.36
N ARG A 195 -42.46 15.03 -7.04
CA ARG A 195 -43.79 15.12 -6.44
C ARG A 195 -44.49 16.45 -6.74
N ALA A 196 -43.75 17.56 -6.71
CA ALA A 196 -44.28 18.88 -7.10
C ALA A 196 -44.70 18.89 -8.57
N GLY A 197 -43.84 18.41 -9.48
CA GLY A 197 -44.16 18.31 -10.91
C GLY A 197 -45.35 17.40 -11.21
N LEU A 198 -45.51 16.30 -10.47
CA LEU A 198 -46.71 15.44 -10.56
C LEU A 198 -47.99 16.18 -10.16
N ARG A 199 -47.95 16.99 -9.09
CA ARG A 199 -49.11 17.79 -8.65
C ARG A 199 -49.49 18.84 -9.70
N GLU A 200 -48.51 19.54 -10.25
CA GLU A 200 -48.73 20.51 -11.33
C GLU A 200 -49.28 19.84 -12.59
N GLY A 201 -48.74 18.68 -12.97
CA GLY A 201 -49.24 17.89 -14.10
C GLY A 201 -50.68 17.42 -13.92
N VAL A 202 -51.06 16.98 -12.72
CA VAL A 202 -52.45 16.61 -12.40
C VAL A 202 -53.38 17.82 -12.48
N ALA A 203 -52.97 18.98 -11.96
CA ALA A 203 -53.74 20.21 -12.05
C ALA A 203 -53.94 20.66 -13.51
N ALA A 204 -52.88 20.65 -14.32
CA ALA A 204 -52.94 20.98 -15.75
C ALA A 204 -53.88 20.01 -16.51
N PHE A 205 -53.84 18.72 -16.18
CA PHE A 205 -54.71 17.72 -16.79
C PHE A 205 -56.20 17.91 -16.44
N GLN A 206 -56.50 18.34 -15.20
CA GLN A 206 -57.86 18.68 -14.79
C GLN A 206 -58.40 19.88 -15.59
N VAL A 207 -57.61 20.96 -15.72
CA VAL A 207 -57.98 22.14 -16.52
C VAL A 207 -58.24 21.76 -17.98
N TRP A 208 -57.38 20.93 -18.57
CA TRP A 208 -57.57 20.45 -19.94
C TRP A 208 -58.85 19.61 -20.10
N ARG A 209 -59.15 18.70 -19.16
CA ARG A 209 -60.40 17.93 -19.15
C ARG A 209 -61.62 18.86 -19.10
N GLU A 210 -61.56 19.90 -18.28
CA GLU A 210 -62.64 20.85 -18.10
C GLU A 210 -62.86 21.72 -19.35
N GLN A 211 -61.79 22.20 -19.98
CA GLN A 211 -61.85 22.89 -21.27
C GLN A 211 -62.46 21.99 -22.36
N ARG A 212 -62.06 20.72 -22.43
CA ARG A 212 -62.60 19.77 -23.42
C ARG A 212 -64.09 19.49 -23.19
N ALA A 213 -64.52 19.42 -21.94
CA ALA A 213 -65.93 19.28 -21.59
C ALA A 213 -66.74 20.53 -22.01
N ARG A 214 -66.20 21.74 -21.79
CA ARG A 214 -66.83 23.00 -22.26
C ARG A 214 -66.95 23.05 -23.78
N GLN A 215 -65.91 22.66 -24.51
CA GLN A 215 -65.95 22.59 -25.98
C GLN A 215 -67.01 21.61 -26.49
N ARG A 216 -67.15 20.43 -25.87
CA ARG A 216 -68.20 19.47 -26.23
C ARG A 216 -69.60 20.02 -25.98
N ARG A 217 -69.82 20.73 -24.85
CA ARG A 217 -71.11 21.39 -24.55
C ARG A 217 -71.41 22.49 -25.56
N ALA A 218 -70.43 23.32 -25.91
CA ALA A 218 -70.59 24.37 -26.91
C ALA A 218 -70.91 23.80 -28.31
N ALA A 219 -70.22 22.73 -28.72
CA ALA A 219 -70.49 22.05 -29.99
C ALA A 219 -71.90 21.43 -30.03
N ALA A 220 -72.35 20.83 -28.92
CA ALA A 220 -73.70 20.28 -28.81
C ALA A 220 -74.79 21.38 -28.86
N ALA A 221 -74.56 22.53 -28.22
CA ALA A 221 -75.47 23.67 -28.26
C ALA A 221 -75.59 24.24 -29.68
N ARG A 222 -74.47 24.37 -30.41
CA ARG A 222 -74.48 24.82 -31.83
C ARG A 222 -75.26 23.87 -32.72
N ARG A 223 -75.06 22.55 -32.61
CA ARG A 223 -75.82 21.56 -33.37
C ARG A 223 -77.32 21.60 -33.09
N ARG A 224 -77.72 21.91 -31.85
CA ARG A 224 -79.15 22.09 -31.50
C ARG A 224 -79.73 23.35 -32.14
N ALA A 225 -79.01 24.47 -32.08
CA ALA A 225 -79.44 25.69 -32.74
C ALA A 225 -79.56 25.52 -34.27
N GLU A 226 -78.57 24.87 -34.90
CA GLU A 226 -78.61 24.54 -36.33
C GLU A 226 -79.80 23.61 -36.67
N ALA A 227 -80.13 22.65 -35.82
CA ALA A 227 -81.30 21.77 -36.02
C ALA A 227 -82.64 22.50 -35.84
N GLU A 228 -82.72 23.48 -34.93
CA GLU A 228 -83.92 24.31 -34.74
C GLU A 228 -84.15 25.28 -35.92
N ASP A 229 -83.09 25.81 -36.54
CA ASP A 229 -83.19 26.66 -37.73
C ASP A 229 -83.61 25.89 -38.98
N VAL A 230 -83.21 24.63 -39.14
CA VAL A 230 -83.62 23.77 -40.27
C VAL A 230 -85.09 23.31 -40.16
N ALA A 231 -85.66 23.34 -38.95
CA ALA A 231 -87.04 22.93 -38.70
C ALA A 231 -88.08 24.06 -38.89
N ARG A 232 -87.64 25.30 -39.14
CA ARG A 232 -88.49 26.45 -39.45
C ARG A 232 -88.56 26.71 -40.96
#